data_AF-A0A8T5JRW0-F1
#
_entry.id   AF-A0A8T5JRW0-F1
#
_cell.length_a   1.000
_cell.length_b   1.000
_cell.length_c   1.000
_cell.angle_alpha   90.00
_cell.angle_beta   90.00
_cell.angle_gamma   90.00
#
_symmetry.space_group_name_H-M   'P 1'
#
loop_
_entity.id
_entity.type
_entity.pdbx_description
1 polymer ?
#
loop_
_entity_poly.entity_id
_entity_poly.type
_entity_poly.pdbx_seq_one_letter_code
_entity_poly.pdbx_strand_id
1 'polypeptide(L)'
;MNKWAVILGSSSGFGAATARELAKNGINIYGVHLDRRAALPKIEEFVEELKNTYNIEVIFRNISATDAFKRHSVIEDLKEIGSVHVKVLMHSLAFGALKPIIE
;
A
#
# COMPACT_ATOMS: atom_id res chain seq x y z
N MET A 1 -11.67 -17.00 3.04
CA MET A 1 -10.92 -15.76 3.29
C MET A 1 -10.15 -15.39 2.04
N ASN A 2 -10.34 -14.17 1.55
CA ASN A 2 -9.65 -13.60 0.40
C ASN A 2 -8.20 -13.28 0.77
N LYS A 3 -7.28 -13.49 -0.17
CA LYS A 3 -5.86 -13.21 0.06
C LYS A 3 -5.61 -11.71 -0.09
N TRP A 4 -5.03 -11.11 0.95
CA TRP A 4 -4.65 -9.70 0.94
C TRP A 4 -3.15 -9.53 1.19
N ALA A 5 -2.58 -8.50 0.60
CA ALA A 5 -1.28 -7.96 0.94
C ALA A 5 -1.46 -6.59 1.61
N VAL A 6 -0.84 -6.39 2.76
CA VAL A 6 -0.73 -5.09 3.41
C VAL A 6 0.66 -4.54 3.12
N ILE A 7 0.75 -3.39 2.44
CA ILE A 7 2.03 -2.81 1.99
C ILE A 7 2.17 -1.42 2.61
N LEU A 8 3.15 -1.25 3.50
CA LEU A 8 3.53 0.04 4.07
C LEU A 8 4.58 0.68 3.15
N GLY A 9 4.26 1.82 2.54
CA GLY A 9 5.06 2.45 1.48
C GLY A 9 4.68 1.96 0.09
N SER A 10 3.38 1.95 -0.25
CA SER A 10 2.86 1.31 -1.47
C SER A 10 2.87 2.15 -2.75
N SER A 11 3.09 3.46 -2.65
CA SER A 11 2.89 4.41 -3.77
C SER A 11 4.04 4.47 -4.79
N SER A 12 5.23 3.96 -4.45
CA SER A 12 6.40 4.02 -5.32
C SER A 12 7.43 2.93 -5.01
N GLY A 13 8.51 2.89 -5.80
CA GLY A 13 9.68 2.03 -5.56
C GLY A 13 9.30 0.55 -5.40
N PHE A 14 9.90 -0.09 -4.39
CA PHE A 14 9.68 -1.50 -4.11
C PHE A 14 8.23 -1.83 -3.71
N GLY A 15 7.54 -0.93 -3.00
CA GLY A 15 6.14 -1.15 -2.61
C GLY A 15 5.21 -1.18 -3.82
N ALA A 16 5.36 -0.26 -4.76
CA ALA A 16 4.57 -0.26 -6.00
C ALA A 16 4.89 -1.46 -6.89
N ALA A 17 6.17 -1.83 -7.01
CA ALA A 17 6.58 -3.02 -7.77
C ALA A 17 6.00 -4.30 -7.16
N THR A 18 6.03 -4.42 -5.83
CA THR A 18 5.46 -5.56 -5.11
C THR A 18 3.94 -5.60 -5.23
N ALA A 19 3.26 -4.45 -5.17
CA ALA A 19 1.81 -4.37 -5.39
C ALA A 19 1.43 -4.92 -6.77
N ARG A 20 2.14 -4.53 -7.84
CA ARG A 20 1.93 -5.10 -9.18
C ARG A 20 2.14 -6.60 -9.23
N GLU A 21 3.21 -7.09 -8.63
CA GLU A 21 3.53 -8.52 -8.69
C GLU A 21 2.54 -9.38 -7.90
N LEU A 22 2.11 -8.93 -6.72
CA LEU A 22 1.08 -9.62 -5.94
C LEU A 22 -0.29 -9.54 -6.63
N ALA A 23 -0.62 -8.42 -7.26
CA ALA A 23 -1.85 -8.27 -8.03
C ALA A 23 -1.95 -9.25 -9.20
N LYS A 24 -0.86 -9.45 -9.97
CA LYS A 24 -0.77 -10.49 -11.01
C LYS A 24 -1.08 -11.89 -10.49
N ASN A 25 -0.77 -12.15 -9.22
CA ASN A 25 -1.02 -13.42 -8.55
C ASN A 25 -2.42 -13.50 -7.89
N GLY A 26 -3.32 -12.56 -8.22
CA GLY A 26 -4.70 -12.53 -7.72
C GLY A 26 -4.80 -12.19 -6.22
N ILE A 27 -3.83 -11.45 -5.67
CA ILE A 27 -3.83 -11.01 -4.27
C ILE A 27 -4.34 -9.57 -4.22
N ASN A 28 -5.38 -9.34 -3.41
CA ASN A 28 -5.91 -7.99 -3.16
C ASN A 28 -4.88 -7.14 -2.42
N ILE A 29 -4.87 -5.82 -2.66
CA ILE A 29 -3.85 -4.93 -2.12
C ILE A 29 -4.48 -3.91 -1.18
N TYR A 30 -3.95 -3.85 0.04
CA TYR A 30 -4.15 -2.74 0.97
C TYR A 30 -2.84 -1.97 1.11
N GLY A 31 -2.77 -0.78 0.50
CA GLY A 31 -1.61 0.08 0.50
C GLY A 31 -1.72 1.21 1.52
N VAL A 32 -0.67 1.40 2.32
CA VAL A 32 -0.49 2.61 3.13
C VAL A 32 0.65 3.40 2.53
N HIS A 33 0.43 4.68 2.27
CA HIS A 33 1.45 5.56 1.73
C HIS A 33 1.29 6.97 2.31
N LEU A 34 2.31 7.80 2.18
CA LEU A 34 2.25 9.19 2.63
C LEU A 34 2.90 10.08 1.57
N ASP A 35 2.05 10.64 0.73
CA ASP A 35 2.44 11.44 -0.43
C ASP A 35 1.86 12.84 -0.37
N ARG A 36 2.59 13.79 -0.97
CA ARG A 36 2.13 15.17 -1.14
C ARG A 36 1.06 15.22 -2.23
N ARG A 37 0.19 16.25 -2.16
CA ARG A 37 -0.93 16.44 -3.10
C ARG A 37 -0.56 16.30 -4.58
N ALA A 38 0.62 16.75 -4.98
CA ALA A 38 1.10 16.68 -6.36
C ALA A 38 1.26 15.25 -6.90
N ALA A 39 1.48 14.25 -6.03
CA ALA A 39 1.65 12.86 -6.45
C ALA A 39 0.34 12.06 -6.46
N LEU A 40 -0.75 12.59 -5.89
CA LEU A 40 -2.03 11.88 -5.76
C LEU A 40 -2.64 11.45 -7.09
N PRO A 41 -2.67 12.27 -8.16
CA PRO A 41 -3.25 11.84 -9.44
C PRO A 41 -2.57 10.58 -9.99
N LYS A 42 -1.23 10.52 -9.91
CA LYS A 42 -0.46 9.36 -10.36
C LYS A 42 -0.74 8.11 -9.50
N ILE A 43 -1.03 8.29 -8.22
CA ILE A 43 -1.35 7.18 -7.32
C ILE A 43 -2.76 6.65 -7.60
N GLU A 44 -3.71 7.54 -7.86
CA GLU A 44 -5.07 7.18 -8.28
C GLU A 44 -5.05 6.42 -9.62
N GLU A 45 -4.30 6.91 -10.61
CA GLU A 45 -4.05 6.20 -11.87
C GLU A 45 -3.46 4.81 -11.64
N PHE A 46 -2.50 4.68 -10.72
CA PHE A 46 -1.89 3.39 -10.39
C PHE A 46 -2.87 2.42 -9.71
N VAL A 47 -3.74 2.91 -8.82
CA VAL A 47 -4.78 2.08 -8.20
C VAL A 47 -5.75 1.56 -9.25
N GLU A 48 -6.20 2.42 -10.16
CA GLU A 48 -7.10 2.03 -11.24
C GLU A 48 -6.42 1.10 -12.26
N GLU A 49 -5.14 1.30 -12.56
CA GLU A 49 -4.33 0.35 -13.34
C GLU A 49 -4.38 -1.06 -12.73
N LEU A 50 -4.11 -1.18 -11.42
CA LEU A 50 -4.08 -2.47 -10.74
C LEU A 50 -5.45 -3.17 -10.76
N LYS A 51 -6.52 -2.45 -10.44
CA LYS A 51 -7.89 -2.99 -10.45
C LYS A 51 -8.29 -3.47 -11.85
N ASN A 52 -8.13 -2.61 -12.85
CA ASN A 52 -8.58 -2.88 -14.21
C ASN A 52 -7.75 -3.98 -14.90
N THR A 53 -6.46 -4.09 -14.57
CA THR A 53 -5.58 -5.08 -15.20
C THR A 53 -5.75 -6.48 -14.60
N TYR A 54 -5.91 -6.57 -13.28
CA TYR A 54 -5.80 -7.85 -12.57
C TYR A 54 -7.11 -8.34 -11.94
N ASN A 55 -8.18 -7.56 -12.00
CA ASN A 55 -9.49 -7.88 -11.41
C ASN A 55 -9.38 -8.26 -9.93
N ILE A 56 -8.72 -7.39 -9.16
CA ILE A 56 -8.53 -7.51 -7.71
C ILE A 56 -9.07 -6.28 -6.98
N GLU A 57 -9.26 -6.41 -5.68
CA GLU A 57 -9.54 -5.25 -4.82
C GLU A 57 -8.25 -4.50 -4.48
N VAL A 58 -8.30 -3.17 -4.55
CA VAL A 58 -7.18 -2.29 -4.23
C VAL A 58 -7.66 -1.11 -3.41
N ILE A 59 -7.11 -0.96 -2.20
CA ILE A 59 -7.43 0.12 -1.27
C ILE A 59 -6.12 0.80 -0.86
N PHE A 60 -5.97 2.08 -1.21
CA PHE A 60 -4.82 2.88 -0.80
C PHE A 60 -5.25 3.96 0.20
N ARG A 61 -4.50 4.10 1.29
CA ARG A 61 -4.68 5.15 2.30
C ARG A 61 -3.46 6.07 2.34
N ASN A 62 -3.68 7.36 2.06
CA ASN A 62 -2.68 8.40 2.20
C ASN A 62 -2.56 8.86 3.67
N ILE A 63 -1.91 8.06 4.52
CA ILE A 63 -1.77 8.26 5.96
C ILE A 63 -0.36 7.89 6.43
N SER A 64 0.07 8.49 7.54
CA SER A 64 1.35 8.10 8.15
C SER A 64 1.26 6.73 8.81
N ALA A 65 2.07 5.77 8.35
CA ALA A 65 2.22 4.47 8.99
C ALA A 65 2.93 4.53 10.35
N THR A 66 3.62 5.63 10.66
CA THR A 66 4.30 5.82 11.97
C THR A 66 3.33 6.25 13.07
N ASP A 67 2.15 6.75 12.72
CA ASP A 67 1.13 7.21 13.65
C ASP A 67 0.29 6.03 14.18
N ALA A 68 0.25 5.86 15.50
CA ALA A 68 -0.44 4.74 16.14
C ALA A 68 -1.96 4.73 15.94
N PHE A 69 -2.59 5.91 15.98
CA PHE A 69 -4.03 6.03 15.77
C PHE A 69 -4.40 5.71 14.32
N LYS A 70 -3.59 6.15 13.37
CA LYS A 70 -3.78 5.84 11.94
C LYS A 70 -3.51 4.37 11.62
N ARG A 71 -2.56 3.72 12.30
CA ARG A 71 -2.41 2.26 12.19
C ARG A 71 -3.65 1.53 12.71
N HIS A 72 -4.26 2.01 13.79
CA HIS A 72 -5.48 1.41 14.32
C HIS A 72 -6.63 1.51 13.31
N SER A 73 -6.81 2.65 12.63
CA SER A 73 -7.85 2.76 11.59
C SER A 73 -7.64 1.80 10.42
N VAL A 74 -6.38 1.49 10.04
CA VAL A 74 -6.09 0.45 9.04
C VAL A 74 -6.55 -0.94 9.50
N ILE A 75 -6.35 -1.26 10.79
CA ILE A 75 -6.80 -2.53 11.34
C ILE A 75 -8.33 -2.62 11.30
N GLU A 76 -9.02 -1.53 11.64
CA GLU A 76 -10.49 -1.48 11.58
C GLU A 76 -11.00 -1.57 10.13
N ASP A 77 -10.40 -0.85 9.18
CA ASP A 77 -10.70 -1.00 7.74
C ASP A 77 -10.60 -2.48 7.29
N LEU A 78 -9.52 -3.17 7.67
CA LEU A 78 -9.30 -4.58 7.32
C LEU A 78 -10.33 -5.52 7.98
N LYS A 79 -10.80 -5.20 9.19
CA LYS A 79 -11.87 -5.96 9.85
C LYS A 79 -13.22 -5.73 9.19
N GLU A 80 -13.51 -4.49 8.79
CA GLU A 80 -14.75 -4.11 8.10
C GLU A 80 -14.89 -4.78 6.73
N ILE A 81 -13.78 -4.93 5.99
CA ILE A 81 -13.76 -5.71 4.74
C ILE A 81 -14.24 -7.15 4.99
N GLY A 82 -13.95 -7.72 6.16
CA GLY A 82 -14.27 -9.10 6.51
C GLY A 82 -13.53 -10.11 5.63
N SER A 83 -13.64 -11.40 5.93
CA SER A 83 -13.01 -12.49 5.14
C SER A 83 -11.54 -12.22 4.71
N VAL A 84 -10.76 -11.42 5.44
CA VAL A 84 -9.38 -11.04 5.09
C VAL A 84 -8.42 -12.09 5.60
N HIS A 85 -7.57 -12.63 4.73
CA HIS A 85 -6.39 -13.39 5.09
C HIS A 85 -5.14 -12.67 4.58
N VAL A 86 -4.43 -11.99 5.50
CA VAL A 86 -3.19 -11.28 5.17
C VAL A 86 -2.09 -12.31 4.84
N LYS A 87 -1.84 -12.53 3.55
CA LYS A 87 -0.78 -13.43 3.07
C LYS A 87 0.58 -12.79 3.15
N VAL A 88 0.65 -11.48 2.94
CA VAL A 88 1.88 -10.72 2.91
C VAL A 88 1.69 -9.43 3.70
N LEU A 89 2.63 -9.15 4.59
CA LEU A 89 2.83 -7.83 5.16
C LEU A 89 4.20 -7.35 4.69
N MET A 90 4.25 -6.25 3.92
CA MET A 90 5.49 -5.65 3.46
C MET A 90 5.72 -4.32 4.16
N HIS A 91 6.91 -4.16 4.75
CA HIS A 91 7.38 -2.89 5.28
C HIS A 91 8.41 -2.27 4.32
N SER A 92 7.98 -1.29 3.52
CA SER A 92 8.76 -0.61 2.49
C SER A 92 8.76 0.92 2.68
N LEU A 93 8.76 1.37 3.94
CA LEU A 93 8.83 2.79 4.25
C LEU A 93 10.27 3.30 4.12
N ALA A 94 10.47 4.26 3.22
CA ALA A 94 11.71 5.04 3.12
C ALA A 94 11.41 6.47 3.59
N PHE A 95 11.43 6.68 4.90
CA PHE A 95 11.14 7.98 5.51
C PHE A 95 12.41 8.55 6.15
N GLY A 96 12.90 9.68 5.62
CA GLY A 96 14.06 10.38 6.15
C GLY A 96 14.80 11.19 5.10
N ALA A 97 15.59 12.16 5.53
CA ALA A 97 16.61 12.77 4.70
C ALA A 97 17.91 12.00 4.89
N LEU A 98 18.32 11.23 3.88
CA LEU A 98 19.67 10.69 3.83
C LEU A 98 20.64 11.87 3.83
N LYS A 99 21.40 12.02 4.92
CA LYS A 99 22.59 12.86 4.93
C LYS A 99 23.64 12.24 3.99
N PRO A 100 24.64 13.02 3.53
CA PRO A 100 25.75 12.44 2.79
C PRO A 100 26.30 11.21 3.52
N ILE A 101 26.35 10.07 2.82
CA ILE A 101 26.89 8.82 3.35
C ILE A 101 28.43 8.83 3.30
N ILE A 102 28.97 9.62 2.38
CA ILE A 102 30.39 9.87 2.17
C ILE A 102 30.55 11.37 2.00
N GLU A 103 31.67 11.90 2.50
CA GLU A 103 32.11 13.28 2.28
C GLU A 103 32.43 13.54 0.81
#